data_AF-Q5DE35-F1
#
_entry.id   AF-Q5DE35-F1
#
_cell.length_a   1.000
_cell.length_b   1.000
_cell.length_c   1.000
_cell.angle_alpha   90.00
_cell.angle_beta   90.00
_cell.angle_gamma   90.00
#
_symmetry.space_group_name_H-M   'P 1'
#
loop_
_entity.id
_entity.type
_entity.pdbx_description
1 polymer ?
#
loop_
_entity_poly.entity_id
_entity_poly.type
_entity_poly.pdbx_seq_one_letter_code
_entity_poly.pdbx_strand_id
1 'polypeptide(L)'
;MNEPLIIKELTAIPVSLEKSVIHFMYAKKLGKKSVLICNVHPLMDAKSLFNFFKLFGEITNLRYSPPEAQSVFEFRESEDIKKILTSPMNKIYEFNLTKIDIPERYLNRNPEWIVDYQKSKSESEAILQEYFKKRMEFSKKPDEDGWITVKKGMRL
;
A
#
# COMPACT_ATOMS: atom_id res chain seq x y z
N MET A 1 -0.56 30.41 11.64
CA MET A 1 -1.06 30.40 10.24
C MET A 1 -2.27 29.48 10.18
N ASN A 2 -3.48 30.01 9.95
CA ASN A 2 -4.73 29.23 9.94
C ASN A 2 -5.23 28.96 8.50
N GLU A 3 -4.32 28.93 7.54
CA GLU A 3 -4.67 28.81 6.14
C GLU A 3 -4.73 27.32 5.72
N PRO A 4 -5.59 26.98 4.74
CA PRO A 4 -5.60 25.66 4.14
C PRO A 4 -4.31 25.43 3.35
N LEU A 5 -3.75 24.23 3.44
CA LEU A 5 -2.67 23.81 2.54
C LEU A 5 -3.28 23.40 1.20
N ILE A 6 -2.96 24.13 0.13
CA ILE A 6 -3.46 23.87 -1.22
C ILE A 6 -2.28 23.50 -2.13
N ILE A 7 -2.34 22.33 -2.75
CA ILE A 7 -1.33 21.84 -3.69
C ILE A 7 -2.04 21.51 -5.01
N LYS A 8 -1.75 22.23 -6.10
CA LYS A 8 -2.38 21.99 -7.41
C LYS A 8 -3.93 21.90 -7.34
N GLU A 9 -4.57 22.88 -6.70
CA GLU A 9 -6.03 22.94 -6.47
C GLU A 9 -6.60 21.86 -5.52
N LEU A 10 -5.75 21.09 -4.85
CA LEU A 10 -6.15 20.11 -3.85
C LEU A 10 -5.93 20.67 -2.45
N THR A 11 -7.00 20.78 -1.67
CA THR A 11 -6.91 21.13 -0.25
C THR A 11 -6.54 19.89 0.56
N ALA A 12 -5.48 19.96 1.34
CA ALA A 12 -5.08 18.88 2.24
C ALA A 12 -5.99 18.83 3.48
N ILE A 13 -6.41 17.63 3.85
CA ILE A 13 -7.22 17.34 5.03
C ILE A 13 -6.42 16.36 5.90
N PRO A 14 -5.74 16.85 6.95
CA PRO A 14 -5.01 15.99 7.87
C PRO A 14 -5.98 15.26 8.81
N VAL A 15 -5.86 13.94 8.86
CA VAL A 15 -6.62 13.10 9.77
C VAL A 15 -5.67 12.24 10.61
N SER A 16 -5.97 12.09 11.89
CA SER A 16 -5.27 11.15 12.76
C SER A 16 -5.93 9.78 12.63
N LEU A 17 -5.14 8.81 12.18
CA LEU A 17 -5.43 7.39 12.34
C LEU A 17 -4.93 6.97 13.74
N GLU A 18 -5.49 5.91 14.32
CA GLU A 18 -5.15 5.44 15.68
C GLU A 18 -3.62 5.50 15.95
N LYS A 19 -3.24 5.93 17.16
CA LYS A 19 -1.84 5.92 17.66
C LYS A 19 -0.84 6.74 16.83
N SER A 20 -1.10 8.04 16.68
CA SER A 20 -0.12 9.05 16.25
C SER A 20 0.25 9.04 14.76
N VAL A 21 -0.51 8.35 13.91
CA VAL A 21 -0.29 8.39 12.45
C VAL A 21 -1.18 9.48 11.85
N ILE A 22 -0.55 10.51 11.27
CA ILE A 22 -1.28 11.54 10.52
C ILE A 22 -1.32 11.11 9.05
N HIS A 23 -2.52 10.94 8.52
CA HIS A 23 -2.79 10.68 7.11
C HIS A 23 -3.37 11.92 6.45
N PHE A 24 -2.98 12.20 5.20
CA PHE A 24 -3.47 13.35 4.46
C PHE A 24 -4.38 12.89 3.32
N MET A 25 -5.65 13.26 3.40
CA MET A 25 -6.57 13.19 2.26
C MET A 25 -6.53 14.50 1.49
N TYR A 26 -6.92 14.47 0.21
CA TYR A 26 -6.87 15.65 -0.65
C TYR A 26 -8.23 15.92 -1.29
N ALA A 27 -8.78 17.11 -1.06
CA ALA A 27 -10.08 17.50 -1.59
C ALA A 27 -9.95 18.38 -2.84
N LYS A 28 -10.68 18.01 -3.90
CA LYS A 28 -10.88 18.84 -5.09
C LYS A 28 -12.35 19.12 -5.30
N LYS A 29 -12.70 20.37 -5.60
CA LYS A 29 -14.05 20.70 -6.05
C LYS A 29 -14.30 20.09 -7.44
N LEU A 30 -15.38 19.32 -7.59
CA LEU A 30 -15.82 18.80 -8.90
C LEU A 30 -16.99 19.59 -9.48
N GLY A 31 -17.88 20.10 -8.63
CA GLY A 31 -19.08 20.83 -9.05
C GLY A 31 -19.56 21.81 -7.99
N LYS A 32 -20.81 22.30 -8.13
CA LYS A 32 -21.41 23.21 -7.13
C LYS A 32 -21.65 22.52 -5.79
N LYS A 33 -22.00 21.23 -5.83
CA LYS A 33 -22.41 20.40 -4.70
C LYS A 33 -21.66 19.07 -4.62
N SER A 34 -20.53 18.94 -5.34
CA SER A 34 -19.70 17.73 -5.31
C SER A 34 -18.22 18.01 -5.05
N VAL A 35 -17.60 17.13 -4.28
CA VAL A 35 -16.15 17.14 -3.96
C VAL A 35 -15.56 15.75 -4.21
N LEU A 36 -14.37 15.72 -4.81
CA LEU A 36 -13.53 14.54 -4.94
C LEU A 36 -12.56 14.52 -3.78
N ILE A 37 -12.43 13.37 -3.12
CA ILE A 37 -11.44 13.09 -2.09
C ILE A 37 -10.49 12.03 -2.63
N CYS A 38 -9.22 12.38 -2.74
CA CYS A 38 -8.13 11.51 -3.18
C CYS A 38 -7.29 11.04 -1.98
N ASN A 39 -6.47 10.01 -2.24
CA ASN A 39 -5.60 9.39 -1.25
C ASN A 39 -6.39 8.84 -0.05
N VAL A 40 -7.53 8.20 -0.33
CA VAL A 40 -8.32 7.49 0.68
C VAL A 40 -7.48 6.31 1.21
N HIS A 41 -7.33 6.22 2.52
CA HIS A 41 -6.52 5.16 3.13
C HIS A 41 -7.18 3.79 2.92
N PRO A 42 -6.43 2.69 2.66
CA PRO A 42 -7.02 1.38 2.37
C PRO A 42 -7.95 0.81 3.45
N LEU A 43 -7.76 1.23 4.69
CA LEU A 43 -8.60 0.84 5.84
C LEU A 43 -9.85 1.74 6.04
N MET A 44 -10.03 2.77 5.22
CA MET A 44 -11.21 3.62 5.25
C MET A 44 -12.29 3.04 4.33
N ASP A 45 -13.28 2.40 4.92
CA ASP A 45 -14.45 1.91 4.18
C ASP A 45 -15.45 3.04 3.86
N ALA A 46 -16.41 2.75 2.97
CA ALA A 46 -17.44 3.73 2.59
C ALA A 46 -18.23 4.26 3.81
N LYS A 47 -18.45 3.42 4.82
CA LYS A 47 -19.23 3.76 6.02
C LYS A 47 -18.49 4.75 6.92
N SER A 48 -17.22 4.49 7.22
CA SER A 48 -16.36 5.38 8.02
C SER A 48 -16.16 6.71 7.31
N LEU A 49 -15.91 6.70 6.01
CA LEU A 49 -15.83 7.88 5.17
C LEU A 49 -17.12 8.71 5.21
N PHE A 50 -18.27 8.07 5.02
CA PHE A 50 -19.58 8.74 5.10
C PHE A 50 -19.82 9.37 6.48
N ASN A 51 -19.51 8.65 7.56
CA ASN A 51 -19.66 9.15 8.92
C ASN A 51 -18.72 10.33 9.21
N PHE A 52 -17.49 10.28 8.70
CA PHE A 52 -16.53 11.36 8.83
C PHE A 52 -16.99 12.62 8.08
N PHE A 53 -17.35 12.49 6.80
CA PHE A 53 -17.71 13.65 5.98
C PHE A 53 -19.07 14.26 6.35
N LYS A 54 -19.94 13.51 7.05
CA LYS A 54 -21.15 14.05 7.68
C LYS A 54 -20.88 15.19 8.67
N LEU A 55 -19.67 15.27 9.23
CA LEU A 55 -19.28 16.37 10.12
C LEU A 55 -19.26 17.73 9.42
N PHE A 56 -19.16 17.74 8.08
CA PHE A 56 -19.10 18.96 7.29
C PHE A 56 -20.48 19.40 6.78
N GLY A 57 -21.42 18.45 6.60
CA GLY A 57 -22.74 18.72 6.04
C GLY A 57 -23.58 17.48 5.75
N GLU A 58 -24.80 17.71 5.26
CA GLU A 58 -25.71 16.62 4.86
C GLU A 58 -25.29 16.05 3.50
N ILE A 59 -24.97 14.76 3.46
CA ILE A 59 -24.52 14.05 2.26
C ILE A 59 -25.74 13.42 1.56
N THR A 60 -25.93 13.73 0.29
CA THR A 60 -26.98 13.14 -0.55
C THR A 60 -26.51 11.89 -1.27
N ASN A 61 -25.23 11.82 -1.64
CA ASN A 61 -24.68 10.70 -2.40
C ASN A 61 -23.20 10.48 -2.08
N LEU A 62 -22.77 9.23 -2.13
CA LEU A 62 -21.37 8.81 -1.99
C LEU A 62 -21.04 7.80 -3.08
N ARG A 63 -20.05 8.11 -3.91
CA ARG A 63 -19.41 7.15 -4.83
C ARG A 63 -18.04 6.80 -4.28
N TYR A 64 -17.86 5.55 -3.87
CA TYR A 64 -16.60 5.06 -3.32
C TYR A 64 -15.89 4.17 -4.34
N SER A 65 -14.65 4.54 -4.71
CA SER A 65 -13.81 3.80 -5.66
C SER A 65 -12.54 3.31 -4.95
N PRO A 66 -12.58 2.16 -4.25
CA PRO A 66 -11.40 1.60 -3.59
C PRO A 66 -10.18 1.40 -4.52
N PRO A 67 -10.32 0.89 -5.76
CA PRO A 67 -9.18 0.67 -6.65
C PRO A 67 -8.41 1.96 -7.00
N GLU A 68 -9.09 3.10 -7.00
CA GLU A 68 -8.54 4.41 -7.36
C GLU A 68 -8.09 5.21 -6.13
N ALA A 69 -8.25 4.64 -4.92
CA ALA A 69 -8.07 5.33 -3.63
C ALA A 69 -8.83 6.68 -3.58
N GLN A 70 -10.05 6.69 -4.12
CA GLN A 70 -10.85 7.89 -4.33
C GLN A 70 -12.28 7.73 -3.84
N SER A 71 -12.89 8.86 -3.46
CA SER A 71 -14.32 8.95 -3.17
C SER A 71 -14.89 10.29 -3.61
N VAL A 72 -16.11 10.27 -4.11
CA VAL A 72 -16.86 11.47 -4.48
C VAL A 72 -18.05 11.62 -3.55
N PHE A 73 -18.17 12.79 -2.93
CA PHE A 73 -19.30 13.14 -2.07
C PHE A 73 -20.13 14.22 -2.74
N GLU A 74 -21.45 14.03 -2.74
CA GLU A 74 -22.42 15.05 -3.09
C GLU A 74 -23.11 15.53 -1.81
N PHE A 75 -23.11 16.83 -1.59
CA PHE A 75 -23.69 17.50 -0.43
C PHE A 75 -25.01 18.17 -0.81
N ARG A 76 -25.90 18.31 0.18
CA ARG A 76 -27.16 19.03 -0.01
C ARG A 76 -26.93 20.52 -0.29
N GLU A 77 -26.02 21.14 0.46
CA GLU A 77 -25.70 22.56 0.35
C GLU A 77 -24.29 22.80 -0.20
N SER A 78 -24.11 23.90 -0.93
CA SER A 78 -22.82 24.23 -1.55
C SER A 78 -21.79 24.77 -0.55
N GLU A 79 -22.29 25.30 0.56
CA GLU A 79 -21.57 25.86 1.68
C GLU A 79 -20.75 24.79 2.40
N ASP A 80 -21.23 23.55 2.42
CA ASP A 80 -20.57 22.42 3.09
C ASP A 80 -19.24 22.08 2.41
N ILE A 81 -19.17 22.22 1.08
CA ILE A 81 -17.92 22.06 0.34
C ILE A 81 -16.92 23.15 0.69
N LYS A 82 -17.39 24.39 0.90
CA LYS A 82 -16.49 25.48 1.32
C LYS A 82 -15.84 25.13 2.65
N LYS A 83 -16.57 24.58 3.62
CA LYS A 83 -16.01 24.15 4.91
C LYS A 83 -14.88 23.13 4.76
N ILE A 84 -15.00 22.21 3.81
CA ILE A 84 -13.97 21.21 3.49
C ILE A 84 -12.76 21.88 2.85
N LEU A 85 -12.98 22.73 1.84
CA LEU A 85 -11.91 23.37 1.07
C LEU A 85 -11.16 24.46 1.84
N THR A 86 -11.77 25.01 2.89
CA THR A 86 -11.14 25.97 3.81
C THR A 86 -10.65 25.30 5.10
N SER A 87 -10.51 23.98 5.12
CA SER A 87 -10.00 23.27 6.29
C SER A 87 -8.56 23.70 6.59
N PRO A 88 -8.26 24.23 7.79
CA PRO A 88 -6.94 24.76 8.09
C PRO A 88 -5.94 23.63 8.32
N MET A 89 -4.69 23.82 7.88
CA MET A 89 -3.63 22.80 7.99
C MET A 89 -3.35 22.34 9.43
N ASN A 90 -3.54 23.22 10.41
CA ASN A 90 -3.26 22.91 11.82
C ASN A 90 -4.36 22.07 12.49
N LYS A 91 -5.51 21.89 11.84
CA LYS A 91 -6.64 21.16 12.41
C LYS A 91 -6.57 19.70 11.97
N ILE A 92 -6.09 18.85 12.87
CA ILE A 92 -6.08 17.40 12.67
C ILE A 92 -7.44 16.86 13.12
N TYR A 93 -8.12 16.14 12.23
CA TYR A 93 -9.40 15.51 12.56
C TYR A 93 -9.18 14.07 13.00
N GLU A 94 -9.84 13.64 14.08
CA GLU A 94 -9.82 12.23 14.46
C GLU A 94 -10.64 11.41 13.46
N PHE A 95 -10.06 10.30 12.98
CA PHE A 95 -10.74 9.38 12.09
C PHE A 95 -10.78 7.99 12.71
N ASN A 96 -12.00 7.53 13.01
CA ASN A 96 -12.22 6.20 13.55
C ASN A 96 -12.23 5.18 12.41
N LEU A 97 -11.17 4.38 12.33
CA LEU A 97 -11.10 3.26 11.40
C LEU A 97 -12.06 2.16 11.84
N THR A 98 -12.68 1.49 10.87
CA THR A 98 -13.44 0.27 11.15
C THR A 98 -12.45 -0.78 11.64
N LYS A 99 -12.64 -1.31 12.86
CA LYS A 99 -11.84 -2.41 13.36
C LYS A 99 -12.04 -3.61 12.44
N ILE A 100 -10.98 -3.99 11.74
CA ILE A 100 -10.97 -5.23 10.97
C ILE A 100 -10.50 -6.30 11.94
N ASP A 101 -11.40 -7.21 12.31
CA ASP A 101 -11.01 -8.45 12.96
C ASP A 101 -10.29 -9.29 11.91
N ILE A 102 -8.97 -9.16 11.84
CA ILE A 102 -8.14 -9.97 10.97
C ILE A 102 -8.19 -11.39 11.54
N PRO A 103 -8.73 -12.39 10.82
CA PRO A 103 -8.80 -13.74 11.34
C PRO A 103 -7.40 -14.24 11.71
N GLU A 104 -7.26 -14.91 12.86
CA GLU A 104 -5.96 -15.35 13.40
C GLU A 104 -5.10 -16.11 12.38
N ARG A 105 -5.74 -16.84 11.45
CA ARG A 105 -5.06 -17.54 10.35
C ARG A 105 -4.21 -16.63 9.45
N TYR A 106 -4.52 -15.34 9.35
CA TYR A 106 -3.75 -14.36 8.58
C TYR A 106 -2.74 -13.61 9.45
N LEU A 107 -2.94 -13.54 10.77
CA LEU A 107 -1.98 -12.97 11.72
C LEU A 107 -0.79 -13.92 11.94
N ASN A 108 -1.05 -15.23 11.94
CA ASN A 108 -0.05 -16.28 12.17
C ASN A 108 0.58 -16.81 10.87
N ARG A 109 0.12 -16.33 9.70
CA ARG A 109 0.73 -16.71 8.43
C ARG A 109 1.99 -15.87 8.26
N ASN A 110 3.15 -16.51 8.35
CA ASN A 110 4.38 -15.90 7.83
C ASN A 110 4.09 -15.53 6.37
N PRO A 111 4.11 -14.24 6.00
CA PRO A 111 3.73 -13.86 4.65
C PRO A 111 4.68 -14.55 3.68
N GLU A 112 4.16 -15.15 2.60
CA GLU A 112 4.97 -15.90 1.62
C GLU A 112 6.08 -15.03 0.98
N TRP A 113 5.96 -13.70 1.09
CA TRP A 113 6.95 -12.71 0.66
C TRP A 113 7.99 -12.33 1.73
N ILE A 114 7.76 -12.67 3.00
CA ILE A 114 8.80 -12.64 4.05
C ILE A 114 9.48 -14.00 4.02
N VAL A 115 10.41 -14.14 3.09
CA VAL A 115 11.28 -15.31 3.04
C VAL A 115 12.30 -15.15 4.18
N ASP A 116 12.35 -16.13 5.07
CA ASP A 116 13.44 -16.21 6.04
C ASP A 116 14.78 -16.27 5.27
N TYR A 117 15.52 -15.17 5.33
CA TYR A 117 16.78 -15.01 4.61
C TYR A 117 17.78 -16.12 4.95
N GLN A 118 17.80 -16.59 6.20
CA GLN A 118 18.72 -17.65 6.61
C GLN A 118 18.36 -18.99 5.94
N LYS A 119 17.05 -19.29 5.88
CA LYS A 119 16.55 -20.47 5.18
C LYS A 119 16.78 -20.39 3.66
N SER A 120 16.50 -19.24 3.05
CA SER A 120 16.73 -19.06 1.61
C SER A 120 18.20 -19.15 1.23
N LYS A 121 19.09 -18.63 2.09
CA LYS A 121 20.53 -18.75 1.91
C LYS A 121 20.99 -20.21 1.96
N SER A 122 20.57 -20.96 2.98
CA SER A 122 20.99 -22.37 3.13
C SER A 122 20.46 -23.26 1.99
N GLU A 123 19.22 -23.05 1.54
CA GLU A 123 18.66 -23.74 0.38
C GLU A 123 19.42 -23.41 -0.91
N SER A 124 19.76 -22.14 -1.12
CA SER A 124 20.55 -21.70 -2.28
C SER A 124 21.96 -22.30 -2.28
N GLU A 125 22.62 -22.32 -1.11
CA GLU A 125 23.95 -22.93 -0.95
C GLU A 125 23.91 -24.44 -1.22
N ALA A 126 22.89 -25.15 -0.74
CA ALA A 126 22.71 -26.58 -1.00
C ALA A 126 22.53 -26.88 -2.50
N ILE A 127 21.68 -26.10 -3.19
CA ILE A 127 21.45 -26.23 -4.63
C ILE A 127 22.76 -25.99 -5.41
N LEU A 128 23.54 -24.97 -5.04
CA LEU A 128 24.82 -24.68 -5.68
C LEU A 128 25.83 -25.80 -5.44
N GLN A 129 25.93 -26.33 -4.22
CA GLN A 129 26.80 -27.45 -3.90
C GLN A 129 26.43 -28.70 -4.74
N GLU A 130 25.14 -29.02 -4.86
CA GLU A 130 24.68 -30.15 -5.66
C GLU A 130 24.97 -29.95 -7.16
N TYR A 131 24.75 -28.74 -7.67
CA TYR A 131 25.07 -28.38 -9.05
C TYR A 131 26.56 -28.57 -9.36
N PHE A 132 27.45 -28.03 -8.51
CA PHE A 132 28.89 -28.18 -8.71
C PHE A 132 29.35 -29.62 -8.54
N LYS A 133 28.78 -30.36 -7.58
CA LYS A 133 29.06 -31.79 -7.40
C LYS A 133 28.70 -32.59 -8.66
N LYS A 134 27.48 -32.42 -9.18
CA LYS A 134 27.04 -33.05 -10.43
C LYS A 134 27.96 -32.66 -11.60
N ARG A 135 28.29 -31.37 -11.75
CA ARG A 135 29.18 -30.90 -12.82
C ARG A 135 30.59 -31.51 -12.75
N MET A 136 31.13 -31.69 -11.55
CA MET A 136 32.42 -32.37 -11.35
C MET A 136 32.33 -33.87 -11.64
N GLU A 137 31.25 -34.54 -11.23
CA GLU A 137 31.00 -35.95 -11.55
C GLU A 137 30.85 -36.18 -13.06
N PHE A 138 30.13 -35.31 -13.78
CA PHE A 138 30.03 -35.35 -15.23
C PHE A 138 31.39 -35.12 -15.92
N SER A 139 32.27 -34.28 -15.36
CA SER A 139 33.61 -34.07 -15.91
C SER A 139 34.57 -35.26 -15.73
N LYS A 140 34.26 -36.19 -14.82
CA LYS A 140 35.08 -37.35 -14.49
C LYS A 140 34.65 -38.62 -15.22
N LYS A 141 33.57 -38.59 -16.01
CA LYS A 141 33.15 -39.73 -16.81
C LYS A 141 34.04 -39.85 -18.05
N PRO A 142 34.68 -41.01 -18.28
CA PRO A 142 35.38 -41.26 -19.54
C PRO A 142 34.36 -41.35 -20.68
N ASP A 143 34.79 -40.95 -21.88
CA ASP A 143 34.02 -41.15 -23.11
C ASP A 143 33.95 -42.66 -23.45
N GLU A 144 33.14 -43.04 -24.45
CA GLU A 144 32.88 -44.45 -24.82
C GLU A 144 34.17 -45.26 -25.12
N ASP A 145 35.25 -44.58 -25.53
CA ASP A 145 36.58 -45.16 -25.78
C ASP A 145 37.50 -45.20 -24.54
N GLY A 146 37.00 -44.89 -23.35
CA GLY A 146 37.75 -44.97 -22.07
C GLY A 146 38.68 -43.78 -21.78
N TRP A 147 38.69 -42.75 -22.62
CA TRP A 147 39.52 -41.55 -22.43
C TRP A 147 38.81 -40.50 -21.56
N ILE A 148 39.53 -39.87 -20.64
CA ILE A 148 39.04 -38.74 -19.84
C ILE A 148 39.58 -37.45 -20.47
N THR A 149 38.70 -36.58 -20.97
CA THR A 149 39.11 -35.28 -21.52
C THR A 149 39.56 -34.35 -20.39
N VAL A 150 40.86 -34.15 -20.22
CA VAL A 150 41.39 -33.16 -19.26
C VAL A 150 41.14 -31.76 -19.81
N LYS A 151 40.15 -31.03 -19.27
CA LYS A 151 39.99 -29.60 -19.58
C LYS A 151 41.22 -28.84 -19.08
N LYS A 152 42.02 -28.29 -20.01
CA LYS A 152 43.09 -27.32 -19.70
C LYS A 152 42.51 -26.21 -18.83
N GLY A 153 43.26 -25.83 -17.79
CA GLY A 153 42.84 -24.88 -16.75
C GLY A 153 42.28 -23.56 -17.28
N MET A 154 41.51 -22.86 -16.43
CA MET A 154 40.96 -21.54 -16.73
C MET A 154 42.07 -20.63 -17.26
N ARG A 155 41.86 -20.06 -18.45
CA ARG A 155 42.59 -18.84 -18.82
C ARG A 155 42.13 -17.77 -17.83
N LEU A 156 43.05 -17.33 -16.97
CA LEU A 156 42.90 -16.16 -16.11
C LEU A 156 42.50 -14.94 -16.96
#